data_AF-A0A519LL16-F1
#
_entry.id   AF-A0A519LL16-F1
#
_cell.length_a   1.000
_cell.length_b   1.000
_cell.length_c   1.000
_cell.angle_alpha   90.00
_cell.angle_beta   90.00
_cell.angle_gamma   90.00
#
_symmetry.space_group_name_H-M   'P 1'
#
loop_
_entity.id
_entity.type
_entity.pdbx_description
1 polymer ?
#
loop_
_entity_poly.entity_id
_entity_poly.type
_entity_poly.pdbx_seq_one_letter_code
_entity_poly.pdbx_strand_id
1 'polypeptide(L)' 'MQLVKVGLCAFGMSGKIFHAPFLKEHPGFLMSAVVERTKEESKEKYPDAKIYRSVEE' A
#
# COMPACT_ATOMS: atom_id res chain seq x y z
N MET A 1 8.10 9.48 17.97
CA MET A 1 7.08 8.43 17.71
C MET A 1 7.64 7.46 16.68
N GLN A 2 7.44 6.15 16.87
CA GLN A 2 7.86 5.14 15.90
C GLN A 2 6.80 5.02 14.80
N LEU A 3 7.22 5.12 13.54
CA LEU A 3 6.34 4.93 12.37
C LEU A 3 5.93 3.46 12.24
N VAL A 4 4.63 3.22 12.04
CA VAL A 4 4.10 1.89 11.78
C VAL A 4 4.19 1.63 10.27
N LYS A 5 4.98 0.63 9.89
CA LYS A 5 5.08 0.17 8.50
C LYS A 5 3.87 -0.69 8.17
N VAL A 6 3.22 -0.40 7.04
CA VAL A 6 1.99 -1.07 6.63
C VAL A 6 2.15 -1.68 5.24
N GLY A 7 1.68 -2.91 5.09
CA GLY A 7 1.48 -3.58 3.81
C GLY A 7 -0.01 -3.70 3.50
N LEU A 8 -0.42 -3.27 2.30
CA LEU A 8 -1.78 -3.40 1.82
C LEU A 8 -1.93 -4.69 1.00
N CYS A 9 -2.73 -5.64 1.47
CA CYS A 9 -2.85 -6.98 0.85
C CYS A 9 -3.63 -7.01 -0.48
N ALA A 10 -4.21 -5.90 -0.93
CA ALA A 10 -4.87 -5.78 -2.22
C ALA A 10 -5.05 -4.33 -2.65
N PHE A 11 -4.83 -4.03 -3.94
CA PHE A 11 -5.06 -2.70 -4.53
C PHE A 11 -6.34 -2.63 -5.39
N GLY A 12 -7.43 -3.23 -4.90
CA GLY A 12 -8.77 -3.13 -5.51
C GLY A 12 -9.50 -1.84 -5.14
N MET A 13 -10.83 -1.81 -5.31
CA MET A 13 -11.65 -0.63 -4.99
C MET A 13 -11.52 -0.21 -3.51
N SER A 14 -11.56 -1.17 -2.58
CA SER A 14 -11.39 -0.88 -1.15
C SER A 14 -9.99 -0.33 -0.83
N GLY A 15 -8.94 -0.96 -1.36
CA GLY A 15 -7.56 -0.51 -1.23
C GLY A 15 -7.38 0.93 -1.70
N LYS A 16 -7.93 1.27 -2.87
CA LYS A 16 -7.80 2.59 -3.49
C LYS A 16 -8.57 3.70 -2.79
N ILE A 17 -9.75 3.42 -2.26
CA ILE A 17 -10.67 4.44 -1.75
C ILE A 17 -10.61 4.55 -0.23
N PHE A 18 -10.58 3.42 0.48
CA PHE A 18 -10.79 3.38 1.93
C PHE A 18 -9.52 3.09 2.74
N HIS A 19 -8.41 2.69 2.11
CA HIS A 19 -7.18 2.34 2.84
C HIS A 19 -5.99 3.20 2.43
N ALA A 20 -5.53 3.10 1.18
CA ALA A 20 -4.28 3.73 0.74
C ALA A 20 -4.25 5.27 0.91
N PRO A 21 -5.33 6.03 0.67
CA PRO A 21 -5.32 7.48 0.90
C PRO A 21 -5.09 7.83 2.37
N PHE A 22 -5.77 7.16 3.30
CA PHE A 22 -5.65 7.44 4.73
C PHE A 22 -4.30 6.99 5.30
N LEU A 23 -3.75 5.88 4.82
CA LEU A 23 -2.40 5.43 5.19
C LEU A 23 -1.32 6.41 4.72
N LYS A 24 -1.52 7.08 3.57
CA LYS A 24 -0.56 8.07 3.03
C LYS A 24 -0.60 9.38 3.81
N GLU A 25 -1.78 9.86 4.15
CA GLU A 25 -1.96 11.16 4.83
C GLU A 25 -1.63 11.11 6.32
N HIS A 26 -1.81 9.95 6.96
CA HIS A 26 -1.64 9.86 8.41
C HIS A 26 -0.14 9.77 8.80
N PRO A 27 0.40 10.72 9.59
CA PRO A 27 1.85 10.83 9.85
C PRO A 27 2.44 9.69 10.70
N GLY A 28 1.59 8.89 11.34
CA GLY A 28 1.99 7.69 12.08
C GLY A 28 2.25 6.45 11.22
N PHE A 29 1.91 6.48 9.92
CA PHE A 29 2.01 5.33 9.03
C PHE A 29 2.98 5.57 7.88
N LEU A 30 3.67 4.51 7.47
CA LEU A 30 4.39 4.42 6.22
C LEU A 30 3.85 3.24 5.44
N MET A 31 3.17 3.50 4.32
CA MET A 31 2.74 2.45 3.41
C MET A 31 3.95 1.94 2.62
N SER A 32 4.58 0.88 3.12
CA SER A 32 5.82 0.35 2.56
C SER A 32 5.62 -0.75 1.53
N ALA A 33 4.43 -1.36 1.49
CA ALA A 33 4.15 -2.51 0.64
C ALA A 33 2.71 -2.51 0.11
N VAL A 34 2.52 -3.00 -1.11
CA VAL A 34 1.20 -3.27 -1.71
C VAL A 34 1.28 -4.61 -2.45
N VAL A 35 0.29 -5.47 -2.25
CA VAL A 35 0.17 -6.72 -2.99
C VAL A 35 -0.71 -6.50 -4.21
N GLU A 36 -0.12 -6.71 -5.39
CA GLU A 36 -0.80 -6.73 -6.68
C GLU A 36 -0.37 -7.96 -7.47
N ARG A 37 -1.28 -8.93 -7.59
CA ARG A 37 -1.01 -10.24 -8.22
C ARG A 37 -0.46 -10.14 -9.65
N THR A 38 -0.98 -9.19 -10.44
CA THR A 38 -0.64 -9.06 -11.87
C THR A 38 -0.42 -7.62 -12.34
N LYS A 39 -0.94 -6.63 -11.62
CA LYS A 39 -0.89 -5.22 -12.02
C LYS A 39 0.19 -4.46 -11.24
N GLU A 40 0.39 -3.19 -11.60
CA GLU A 40 1.24 -2.25 -10.87
C GLU A 40 0.56 -0.88 -10.73
N GLU A 41 -0.77 -0.88 -10.55
CA GLU A 41 -1.57 0.35 -10.53
C GLU A 41 -1.23 1.24 -9.33
N SER A 42 -0.73 0.67 -8.23
CA SER A 42 -0.32 1.45 -7.05
C SER A 42 0.92 2.30 -7.30
N LYS A 43 1.78 1.93 -8.25
CA LYS A 43 3.05 2.61 -8.55
C LYS A 43 2.88 4.06 -8.99
N GLU A 44 1.77 4.36 -9.67
CA GLU A 44 1.47 5.72 -10.15
C GLU A 44 1.19 6.70 -8.99
N LYS A 45 0.53 6.23 -7.93
CA LYS A 45 0.11 7.06 -6.79
C LYS A 45 1.02 6.92 -5.57
N TYR A 46 1.68 5.78 -5.45
CA TYR A 46 2.46 5.36 -4.28
C TYR A 46 3.79 4.74 -4.72
N PRO A 47 4.66 5.51 -5.41
CA PRO A 47 5.91 4.98 -5.98
C PRO A 47 6.90 4.46 -4.92
N ASP A 48 6.77 4.90 -3.67
CA ASP A 48 7.62 4.48 -2.55
C ASP A 48 7.25 3.11 -1.98
N ALA A 49 6.06 2.59 -2.32
CA ALA A 49 5.60 1.30 -1.83
C ALA A 49 6.12 0.18 -2.74
N LYS A 50 6.71 -0.85 -2.15
CA LYS A 50 7.14 -2.03 -2.89
C LYS A 50 5.93 -2.88 -3.29
N ILE A 51 5.89 -3.31 -4.54
CA ILE A 51 4.84 -4.20 -5.04
C ILE A 51 5.28 -5.65 -4.86
N TYR A 52 4.40 -6.45 -4.25
CA TYR A 52 4.54 -7.89 -4.05
C TYR A 52 3.48 -8.64 -4.86
N ARG A 53 3.76 -9.89 -5.25
CA ARG A 53 2.83 -10.69 -6.09
C ARG A 53 1.93 -11.62 -5.28
N SER A 54 2.27 -11.85 -4.03
CA SER A 54 1.51 -12.62 -3.05
C SER A 54 1.63 -11.99 -1.65
N VAL A 55 0.85 -12.48 -0.68
CA VAL A 55 0.88 -11.97 0.70
C VAL A 55 2.05 -12.58 1.48
N GLU A 56 2.53 -13.74 1.03
CA GLU A 56 3.61 -14.51 1.62
C GLU A 56 5.01 -13.94 1.31
N GLU A 57 5.13 -13.05 0.30
CA GLU A 57 6.35 -12.31 0.00
C GLU A 57 6.51 -11.03 0.84
#